data_AF-A0A662ZWI4-F1
#
_entry.id   AF-A0A662ZWI4-F1
#
_cell.length_a   1.000
_cell.length_b   1.000
_cell.length_c   1.000
_cell.angle_alpha   90.00
_cell.angle_beta   90.00
_cell.angle_gamma   90.00
#
_symmetry.space_group_name_H-M   'P 1'
#
loop_
_entity.id
_entity.type
_entity.pdbx_description
1 polymer ?
#
loop_
_entity_poly.entity_id
_entity_poly.type
_entity_poly.pdbx_seq_one_letter_code
_entity_poly.pdbx_strand_id
1 'polypeptide(L)'
;MDTYLKEGGKEDGVKSINMCNCPTASRWIKFANSLRLRLAMRVSNVDKTLATSEARKALENSYGVIESSDENIQISGKGYQNPLAGVAGWGETYMGATIASVLNGYEDPRISIYYNPATLAEHTEEYLGVPQGVYAKDGDPNYYQSYSFINTQTITASTPAVLLTAAETWFLRAEASLRGINPKNESAKQCYETGVQTSFSQWGAGDASLYLTSKGKPTDYINYAAGPGKDMKALITTTPNFDDAANQEEQLEKIITQKWIACWPEGMEAWAEQRRTGYPKLFKVQTNNSNGTIDTDIMIRRLPFSQDDAKKDPEQYKNLCTALGGADNGGTRLWWDTGKNNF
;
A
#
# COMPACT_ATOMS: atom_id res chain seq x y z
N MET A 1 -19.85 -10.49 16.92
CA MET A 1 -19.09 -11.75 17.04
C MET A 1 -18.66 -12.03 18.47
N ASP A 2 -18.05 -11.08 19.18
CA ASP A 2 -17.76 -11.27 20.62
C ASP A 2 -19.01 -11.60 21.45
N THR A 3 -20.09 -10.83 21.29
CA THR A 3 -21.40 -11.15 21.89
C THR A 3 -21.91 -12.54 21.49
N TYR A 4 -21.83 -12.88 20.20
CA TYR A 4 -22.23 -14.20 19.69
C TYR A 4 -21.49 -15.35 20.38
N LEU A 5 -20.18 -15.21 20.60
CA LEU A 5 -19.39 -16.22 21.34
C LEU A 5 -19.78 -16.28 22.83
N LYS A 6 -19.97 -15.11 23.48
CA LYS A 6 -20.40 -15.02 24.88
C LYS A 6 -21.79 -15.62 25.14
N GLU A 7 -22.65 -15.61 24.12
CA GLU A 7 -24.00 -16.19 24.16
C GLU A 7 -24.03 -17.68 23.75
N GLY A 8 -22.87 -18.35 23.63
CA GLY A 8 -22.78 -19.79 23.33
C GLY A 8 -22.70 -20.12 21.84
N GLY A 9 -22.46 -19.13 20.99
CA GLY A 9 -22.17 -19.32 19.57
C GLY A 9 -20.90 -20.16 19.35
N LYS A 10 -20.90 -20.97 18.30
CA LYS A 10 -19.75 -21.82 17.94
C LYS A 10 -18.74 -21.06 17.08
N GLU A 11 -17.46 -21.30 17.33
CA GLU A 11 -16.36 -20.73 16.55
C GLU A 11 -16.52 -20.96 15.04
N ASP A 12 -16.93 -22.17 14.63
CA ASP A 12 -17.11 -22.57 13.23
C ASP A 12 -18.45 -22.14 12.60
N GLY A 13 -19.32 -21.45 13.35
CA GLY A 13 -20.64 -21.01 12.89
C GLY A 13 -20.61 -20.03 11.72
N VAL A 14 -19.43 -19.50 11.38
CA VAL A 14 -19.18 -18.56 10.26
C VAL A 14 -18.52 -19.24 9.05
N LYS A 15 -18.31 -20.56 9.07
CA LYS A 15 -17.57 -21.26 8.01
C LYS A 15 -18.27 -21.17 6.64
N SER A 16 -19.60 -21.13 6.60
CA SER A 16 -20.39 -21.06 5.35
C SER A 16 -20.18 -19.77 4.56
N ILE A 17 -19.81 -18.69 5.25
CA ILE A 17 -19.56 -17.36 4.69
C ILE A 17 -18.07 -17.05 4.50
N ASN A 18 -17.17 -17.95 4.88
CA ASN A 18 -15.73 -17.70 4.79
C ASN A 18 -15.25 -17.73 3.33
N MET A 19 -14.96 -16.54 2.80
CA MET A 19 -14.23 -16.33 1.55
C MET A 19 -12.98 -15.47 1.74
N CYS A 20 -12.69 -15.03 2.97
CA CYS A 20 -11.68 -14.04 3.28
C CYS A 20 -10.55 -14.58 4.18
N ASN A 21 -10.42 -15.91 4.28
CA ASN A 21 -9.51 -16.58 5.21
C ASN A 21 -9.85 -16.31 6.70
N CYS A 22 -11.13 -16.17 7.04
CA CYS A 22 -11.63 -16.08 8.42
C CYS A 22 -12.49 -17.31 8.78
N PRO A 23 -11.87 -18.45 9.11
CA PRO A 23 -12.60 -19.70 9.33
C PRO A 23 -13.40 -19.74 10.64
N THR A 24 -13.10 -18.84 11.59
CA THR A 24 -13.72 -18.84 12.92
C THR A 24 -14.20 -17.46 13.34
N ALA A 25 -15.17 -17.39 14.26
CA ALA A 25 -15.67 -16.13 14.81
C ALA A 25 -14.56 -15.30 15.48
N SER A 26 -13.63 -15.95 16.19
CA SER A 26 -12.44 -15.29 16.75
C SER A 26 -11.56 -14.66 15.66
N ARG A 27 -11.39 -15.32 14.50
CA ARG A 27 -10.63 -14.76 13.38
C ARG A 27 -11.31 -13.54 12.75
N TRP A 28 -12.64 -13.47 12.74
CA TRP A 28 -13.38 -12.27 12.35
C TRP A 28 -13.18 -11.11 13.32
N ILE A 29 -13.10 -11.37 14.63
CA ILE A 29 -12.80 -10.32 15.63
C ILE A 29 -11.36 -9.82 15.45
N LYS A 30 -10.40 -10.74 15.25
CA LYS A 30 -9.00 -10.40 14.96
C LYS A 30 -8.86 -9.56 13.67
N PHE A 31 -9.62 -9.87 12.62
CA PHE A 31 -9.73 -9.03 11.43
C PHE A 31 -10.25 -7.63 11.79
N ALA A 32 -11.37 -7.54 12.51
CA ALA A 32 -11.94 -6.25 12.89
C ALA A 32 -10.99 -5.39 13.74
N ASN A 33 -10.21 -6.00 14.64
CA ASN A 33 -9.20 -5.30 15.43
C ASN A 33 -8.06 -4.75 14.54
N SER A 34 -7.60 -5.54 13.57
CA SER A 34 -6.53 -5.14 12.64
C SER A 34 -7.00 -4.02 11.71
N LEU A 35 -8.24 -4.10 11.21
CA LEU A 35 -8.87 -3.04 10.42
C LEU A 35 -9.08 -1.77 11.26
N ARG A 36 -9.49 -1.90 12.53
CA ARG A 36 -9.58 -0.75 13.46
C ARG A 36 -8.22 -0.07 13.62
N LEU A 37 -7.15 -0.83 13.74
CA LEU A 37 -5.80 -0.28 13.84
C LEU A 37 -5.39 0.48 12.57
N ARG A 38 -5.70 -0.05 11.37
CA ARG A 38 -5.50 0.67 10.09
C ARG A 38 -6.23 2.02 10.10
N LEU A 39 -7.50 2.03 10.49
CA LEU A 39 -8.30 3.25 10.56
C LEU A 39 -7.80 4.22 11.63
N ALA A 40 -7.33 3.73 12.78
CA ALA A 40 -6.72 4.55 13.82
C ALA A 40 -5.46 5.27 13.30
N MET A 41 -4.58 4.57 12.58
CA MET A 41 -3.40 5.22 11.97
C MET A 41 -3.79 6.17 10.85
N ARG A 42 -4.84 5.87 10.07
CA ARG A 42 -5.35 6.77 9.03
C ARG A 42 -5.69 8.15 9.59
N VAL A 43 -6.34 8.20 10.76
CA VAL A 43 -6.79 9.46 11.37
C VAL A 43 -5.76 10.12 12.29
N SER A 44 -4.59 9.49 12.50
CA SER A 44 -3.57 9.96 13.45
C SER A 44 -3.09 11.39 13.24
N ASN A 45 -3.00 11.85 11.98
CA ASN A 45 -2.57 13.21 11.67
C ASN A 45 -3.68 14.25 11.91
N VAL A 46 -4.96 13.91 11.69
CA VAL A 46 -6.09 14.86 11.80
C VAL A 46 -6.71 14.87 13.19
N ASP A 47 -6.76 13.71 13.86
CA ASP A 47 -7.38 13.53 15.17
C ASP A 47 -6.60 12.48 15.98
N LYS A 48 -5.55 12.96 16.68
CA LYS A 48 -4.70 12.12 17.53
C LYS A 48 -5.47 11.50 18.70
N THR A 49 -6.47 12.19 19.24
CA THR A 49 -7.28 11.66 20.36
C THR A 49 -8.11 10.46 19.90
N LEU A 50 -8.78 10.58 18.76
CA LEU A 50 -9.51 9.46 18.16
C LEU A 50 -8.56 8.30 17.84
N ALA A 51 -7.46 8.58 17.15
CA ALA A 51 -6.44 7.57 16.82
C ALA A 51 -5.94 6.82 18.05
N THR A 52 -5.63 7.54 19.14
CA THR A 52 -5.15 6.93 20.39
C THR A 52 -6.20 5.99 20.98
N SER A 53 -7.45 6.43 21.05
CA SER A 53 -8.54 5.62 21.62
C SER A 53 -8.82 4.36 20.81
N GLU A 54 -8.78 4.45 19.47
CA GLU A 54 -9.08 3.34 18.57
C GLU A 54 -7.90 2.36 18.44
N ALA A 55 -6.66 2.85 18.45
CA ALA A 55 -5.46 2.01 18.52
C ALA A 55 -5.43 1.20 19.82
N ARG A 56 -5.78 1.83 20.95
CA ARG A 56 -5.90 1.13 22.25
C ARG A 56 -6.92 -0.01 22.18
N LYS A 57 -8.14 0.30 21.71
CA LYS A 57 -9.20 -0.73 21.55
C LYS A 57 -8.77 -1.87 20.64
N ALA A 58 -8.04 -1.58 19.56
CA ALA A 58 -7.55 -2.60 18.63
C ALA A 58 -6.52 -3.53 19.30
N LEU A 59 -5.57 -2.96 20.05
CA LEU A 59 -4.38 -3.68 20.54
C LEU A 59 -4.56 -4.32 21.93
N GLU A 60 -5.52 -3.85 22.74
CA GLU A 60 -5.86 -4.42 24.06
C GLU A 60 -6.99 -5.47 23.98
N ASN A 61 -7.72 -5.56 22.86
CA ASN A 61 -8.76 -6.57 22.71
C ASN A 61 -8.17 -8.00 22.79
N SER A 62 -8.77 -8.85 23.62
CA SER A 62 -8.22 -10.18 23.96
C SER A 62 -8.12 -11.16 22.78
N TYR A 63 -8.85 -10.92 21.68
CA TYR A 63 -8.76 -11.73 20.47
C TYR A 63 -7.53 -11.40 19.61
N GLY A 64 -6.81 -10.33 19.96
CA GLY A 64 -5.58 -9.89 19.30
C GLY A 64 -5.81 -9.26 17.93
N VAL A 65 -4.69 -9.03 17.24
CA VAL A 65 -4.63 -8.57 15.84
C VAL A 65 -3.92 -9.63 15.00
N ILE A 66 -3.89 -9.46 13.69
CA ILE A 66 -3.23 -10.38 12.75
C ILE A 66 -1.71 -10.25 12.88
N GLU A 67 -1.02 -11.35 13.17
CA GLU A 67 0.44 -11.36 13.38
C GLU A 67 1.18 -12.36 12.47
N SER A 68 0.49 -13.34 11.89
CA SER A 68 1.04 -14.32 10.94
C SER A 68 0.45 -14.15 9.55
N SER A 69 1.28 -14.31 8.52
CA SER A 69 0.87 -14.25 7.10
C SER A 69 -0.14 -15.35 6.72
N ASP A 70 -0.17 -16.47 7.45
CA ASP A 70 -1.20 -17.52 7.30
C ASP A 70 -2.60 -17.01 7.66
N GLU A 71 -2.66 -15.92 8.43
CA GLU A 71 -3.89 -15.28 8.86
C GLU A 71 -4.30 -14.06 8.02
N ASN A 72 -3.55 -13.75 6.94
CA ASN A 72 -3.85 -12.63 6.04
C ASN A 72 -5.30 -12.69 5.55
N ILE A 73 -5.93 -11.52 5.47
CA ILE A 73 -7.27 -11.37 4.90
C ILE A 73 -7.13 -11.30 3.40
N GLN A 74 -7.69 -12.28 2.72
CA GLN A 74 -7.55 -12.45 1.28
C GLN A 74 -8.75 -13.18 0.69
N ILE A 75 -9.26 -12.69 -0.44
CA ILE A 75 -10.48 -13.18 -1.05
C ILE A 75 -10.20 -14.38 -1.96
N SER A 76 -10.92 -15.49 -1.74
CA SER A 76 -10.89 -16.69 -2.58
C SER A 76 -12.17 -17.54 -2.40
N GLY A 77 -12.29 -18.59 -3.21
CA GLY A 77 -13.39 -19.56 -3.13
C GLY A 77 -14.64 -19.15 -3.90
N LYS A 78 -15.64 -20.04 -3.92
CA LYS A 78 -16.95 -19.86 -4.61
C LYS A 78 -16.85 -19.36 -6.06
N GLY A 79 -15.82 -19.79 -6.80
CA GLY A 79 -15.60 -19.38 -8.19
C GLY A 79 -15.02 -17.97 -8.37
N TYR A 80 -14.64 -17.28 -7.30
CA TYR A 80 -13.89 -16.03 -7.38
C TYR A 80 -12.62 -16.22 -8.21
N GLN A 81 -12.34 -15.26 -9.09
CA GLN A 81 -11.10 -15.16 -9.84
C GLN A 81 -10.45 -13.82 -9.54
N ASN A 82 -9.13 -13.82 -9.35
CA ASN A 82 -8.38 -12.60 -9.09
C ASN A 82 -8.38 -11.70 -10.34
N PRO A 83 -8.99 -10.50 -10.27
CA PRO A 83 -9.11 -9.63 -11.45
C PRO A 83 -7.76 -9.10 -11.93
N LEU A 84 -6.76 -8.96 -11.03
CA LEU A 84 -5.43 -8.51 -11.41
C LEU A 84 -4.77 -9.47 -12.40
N ALA A 85 -4.97 -10.78 -12.23
CA ALA A 85 -4.50 -11.79 -13.18
C ALA A 85 -5.24 -11.71 -14.52
N GLY A 86 -6.51 -11.33 -14.51
CA GLY A 86 -7.29 -11.08 -15.74
C GLY A 86 -6.69 -9.93 -16.56
N VAL A 87 -6.41 -8.80 -15.92
CA VAL A 87 -5.77 -7.63 -16.56
C VAL A 87 -4.33 -7.96 -16.99
N ALA A 88 -3.61 -8.76 -16.20
CA ALA A 88 -2.29 -9.26 -16.60
C ALA A 88 -2.36 -10.13 -17.87
N GLY A 89 -3.43 -10.91 -18.03
CA GLY A 89 -3.69 -11.69 -19.24
C GLY A 89 -3.95 -10.84 -20.49
N TRP A 90 -4.35 -9.56 -20.32
CA TRP A 90 -4.46 -8.59 -21.40
C TRP A 90 -3.14 -7.85 -21.70
N GLY A 91 -2.10 -8.09 -20.90
CA GLY A 91 -0.79 -7.44 -21.09
C GLY A 91 -0.71 -6.02 -20.53
N GLU A 92 -1.50 -5.67 -19.50
CA GLU A 92 -1.66 -4.27 -19.05
C GLU A 92 -1.12 -3.98 -17.64
N THR A 93 -0.38 -4.91 -17.02
CA THR A 93 0.11 -4.81 -15.62
C THR A 93 1.63 -4.72 -15.54
N TYR A 94 2.19 -3.59 -15.98
CA TYR A 94 3.63 -3.33 -15.90
C TYR A 94 4.08 -2.83 -14.52
N MET A 95 5.36 -3.00 -14.22
CA MET A 95 6.03 -2.45 -13.03
C MET A 95 6.04 -0.91 -13.11
N GLY A 96 5.83 -0.23 -11.98
CA GLY A 96 5.95 1.24 -11.92
C GLY A 96 7.38 1.71 -11.62
N ALA A 97 7.77 2.89 -12.11
CA ALA A 97 9.13 3.43 -11.91
C ALA A 97 9.54 3.54 -10.43
N THR A 98 8.62 3.93 -9.54
CA THR A 98 8.95 4.06 -8.11
C THR A 98 9.22 2.70 -7.48
N ILE A 99 8.42 1.66 -7.77
CA ILE A 99 8.68 0.32 -7.20
C ILE A 99 9.95 -0.29 -7.78
N ALA A 100 10.27 -0.02 -9.05
CA ALA A 100 11.55 -0.39 -9.65
C ALA A 100 12.72 0.29 -8.94
N SER A 101 12.66 1.61 -8.74
CA SER A 101 13.67 2.37 -8.00
C SER A 101 13.93 1.79 -6.63
N VAL A 102 12.86 1.54 -5.86
CA VAL A 102 12.94 1.03 -4.48
C VAL A 102 13.50 -0.39 -4.43
N LEU A 103 12.91 -1.33 -5.19
CA LEU A 103 13.29 -2.74 -5.09
C LEU A 103 14.68 -3.02 -5.66
N ASN A 104 15.07 -2.35 -6.77
CA ASN A 104 16.43 -2.48 -7.30
C ASN A 104 17.45 -1.90 -6.32
N GLY A 105 17.23 -0.69 -5.82
CA GLY A 105 18.20 -0.01 -4.97
C GLY A 105 18.33 -0.60 -3.57
N TYR A 106 17.29 -1.29 -3.09
CA TYR A 106 17.35 -2.08 -1.86
C TYR A 106 17.86 -3.51 -2.08
N GLU A 107 18.15 -3.91 -3.32
CA GLU A 107 18.47 -5.30 -3.67
C GLU A 107 17.44 -6.27 -3.07
N ASP A 108 16.16 -5.90 -3.18
CA ASP A 108 15.08 -6.53 -2.44
C ASP A 108 14.75 -7.92 -3.03
N PRO A 109 14.80 -9.01 -2.24
CA PRO A 109 14.57 -10.35 -2.76
C PRO A 109 13.13 -10.58 -3.24
N ARG A 110 12.19 -9.67 -2.92
CA ARG A 110 10.81 -9.73 -3.42
C ARG A 110 10.69 -9.27 -4.87
N ILE A 111 11.71 -8.66 -5.47
CA ILE A 111 11.63 -8.07 -6.82
C ILE A 111 11.25 -9.09 -7.90
N SER A 112 11.85 -10.28 -7.88
CA SER A 112 11.58 -11.37 -8.82
C SER A 112 10.30 -12.14 -8.50
N ILE A 113 9.82 -12.04 -7.26
CA ILE A 113 8.53 -12.60 -6.84
C ILE A 113 7.41 -11.71 -7.36
N TYR A 114 7.57 -10.39 -7.32
CA TYR A 114 6.54 -9.43 -7.73
C TYR A 114 6.50 -9.23 -9.24
N TYR A 115 7.68 -9.17 -9.87
CA TYR A 115 7.84 -8.80 -11.27
C TYR A 115 8.81 -9.74 -11.97
N ASN A 116 8.77 -9.71 -13.30
CA ASN A 116 9.80 -10.32 -14.15
C ASN A 116 10.78 -9.23 -14.63
N PRO A 117 12.03 -9.60 -14.97
CA PRO A 117 12.92 -8.72 -15.72
C PRO A 117 12.26 -8.17 -17.00
N ALA A 118 12.74 -7.03 -17.47
CA ALA A 118 12.30 -6.42 -18.70
C ALA A 118 12.60 -7.32 -19.91
N THR A 119 11.90 -7.09 -21.01
CA THR A 119 12.15 -7.76 -22.30
C THR A 119 12.80 -6.83 -23.33
N LEU A 120 13.15 -5.61 -22.90
CA LEU A 120 13.85 -4.62 -23.70
C LEU A 120 15.25 -5.14 -24.05
N ALA A 121 15.62 -5.06 -25.33
CA ALA A 121 16.96 -5.44 -25.79
C ALA A 121 18.04 -4.70 -25.00
N GLU A 122 19.15 -5.39 -24.70
CA GLU A 122 20.27 -4.92 -23.87
C GLU A 122 19.95 -4.76 -22.37
N HIS A 123 18.69 -4.92 -21.95
CA HIS A 123 18.25 -4.78 -20.55
C HIS A 123 17.43 -5.99 -20.06
N THR A 124 17.63 -7.18 -20.63
CA THR A 124 16.79 -8.37 -20.37
C THR A 124 16.97 -9.02 -18.99
N GLU A 125 17.93 -8.54 -18.21
CA GLU A 125 18.19 -8.99 -16.82
C GLU A 125 17.82 -7.90 -15.79
N GLU A 126 17.40 -6.72 -16.25
CA GLU A 126 17.09 -5.56 -15.39
C GLU A 126 15.60 -5.46 -15.10
N TYR A 127 15.25 -4.82 -13.97
CA TYR A 127 13.88 -4.49 -13.63
C TYR A 127 13.56 -3.04 -13.95
N LEU A 128 12.81 -2.82 -15.03
CA LEU A 128 12.49 -1.49 -15.56
C LEU A 128 11.03 -1.13 -15.27
N GLY A 129 10.82 -0.05 -14.52
CA GLY A 129 9.48 0.44 -14.18
C GLY A 129 9.02 1.59 -15.07
N VAL A 130 7.75 1.59 -15.43
CA VAL A 130 7.10 2.62 -16.26
C VAL A 130 6.97 3.93 -15.48
N PRO A 131 7.46 5.07 -16.01
CA PRO A 131 7.27 6.38 -15.39
C PRO A 131 5.83 6.89 -15.58
N GLN A 132 5.25 7.46 -14.53
CA GLN A 132 3.90 7.99 -14.62
C GLN A 132 3.88 9.37 -15.31
N GLY A 133 2.86 9.62 -16.12
CA GLY A 133 2.62 10.94 -16.72
C GLY A 133 3.54 11.27 -17.89
N VAL A 134 4.12 10.28 -18.57
CA VAL A 134 4.72 10.48 -19.89
C VAL A 134 3.59 10.56 -20.91
N TYR A 135 3.50 11.68 -21.62
CA TYR A 135 2.41 11.92 -22.56
C TYR A 135 2.58 11.07 -23.82
N ALA A 136 1.50 10.36 -24.17
CA ALA A 136 1.29 9.66 -25.43
C ALA A 136 -0.22 9.66 -25.73
N LYS A 137 -0.61 9.36 -26.96
CA LYS A 137 -2.01 9.26 -27.39
C LYS A 137 -2.21 8.10 -28.37
N ASP A 138 -3.47 7.82 -28.69
CA ASP A 138 -3.79 6.82 -29.71
C ASP A 138 -3.08 7.11 -31.04
N GLY A 139 -2.54 6.06 -31.65
CA GLY A 139 -1.66 6.12 -32.81
C GLY A 139 -0.16 6.27 -32.51
N ASP A 140 0.24 6.63 -31.29
CA ASP A 140 1.64 6.62 -30.88
C ASP A 140 2.11 5.18 -30.54
N PRO A 141 3.41 4.87 -30.66
CA PRO A 141 3.95 3.58 -30.20
C PRO A 141 3.74 3.36 -28.70
N ASN A 142 3.55 2.09 -28.30
CA ASN A 142 3.54 1.68 -26.90
C ASN A 142 4.98 1.64 -26.34
N TYR A 143 5.55 2.81 -26.07
CA TYR A 143 6.97 2.97 -25.72
C TYR A 143 7.49 2.04 -24.63
N TYR A 144 6.64 1.71 -23.66
CA TYR A 144 6.99 0.93 -22.47
C TYR A 144 6.59 -0.56 -22.55
N GLN A 145 6.18 -1.06 -23.72
CA GLN A 145 5.70 -2.44 -23.87
C GLN A 145 6.73 -3.54 -23.49
N SER A 146 8.01 -3.19 -23.47
CA SER A 146 9.11 -4.11 -23.15
C SER A 146 9.69 -3.92 -21.75
N TYR A 147 9.03 -3.12 -20.91
CA TYR A 147 9.44 -2.93 -19.51
C TYR A 147 8.99 -4.11 -18.64
N SER A 148 9.43 -4.15 -17.38
CA SER A 148 9.12 -5.25 -16.46
C SER A 148 7.62 -5.42 -16.27
N PHE A 149 7.19 -6.67 -16.29
CA PHE A 149 5.80 -7.06 -16.18
C PHE A 149 5.54 -7.78 -14.85
N ILE A 150 4.29 -7.81 -14.38
CA ILE A 150 3.93 -8.58 -13.19
C ILE A 150 4.33 -10.06 -13.35
N ASN A 151 4.78 -10.69 -12.26
CA ASN A 151 5.06 -12.11 -12.29
C ASN A 151 3.74 -12.90 -12.27
N THR A 152 3.37 -13.47 -13.41
CA THR A 152 2.14 -14.24 -13.61
C THR A 152 2.20 -15.67 -13.08
N GLN A 153 3.34 -16.12 -12.55
CA GLN A 153 3.41 -17.33 -11.72
C GLN A 153 3.00 -17.02 -10.27
N THR A 154 3.33 -15.82 -9.79
CA THR A 154 2.93 -15.33 -8.45
C THR A 154 1.46 -14.91 -8.42
N ILE A 155 1.03 -14.10 -9.40
CA ILE A 155 -0.35 -13.63 -9.51
C ILE A 155 -1.05 -14.38 -10.65
N THR A 156 -1.91 -15.31 -10.24
CA THR A 156 -2.74 -16.15 -11.12
C THR A 156 -4.22 -15.88 -10.85
N ALA A 157 -5.11 -16.38 -11.71
CA ALA A 157 -6.55 -16.24 -11.52
C ALA A 157 -7.06 -16.90 -10.21
N SER A 158 -6.35 -17.89 -9.67
CA SER A 158 -6.67 -18.55 -8.40
C SER A 158 -5.94 -17.96 -7.19
N THR A 159 -4.98 -17.05 -7.38
CA THR A 159 -4.26 -16.39 -6.28
C THR A 159 -5.26 -15.59 -5.43
N PRO A 160 -5.38 -15.87 -4.11
CA PRO A 160 -6.25 -15.09 -3.24
C PRO A 160 -5.92 -13.59 -3.30
N ALA A 161 -6.94 -12.74 -3.42
CA ALA A 161 -6.74 -11.29 -3.50
C ALA A 161 -6.59 -10.70 -2.09
N VAL A 162 -5.37 -10.32 -1.74
CA VAL A 162 -5.01 -9.75 -0.43
C VAL A 162 -5.76 -8.42 -0.19
N LEU A 163 -6.24 -8.23 1.04
CA LEU A 163 -6.91 -7.01 1.50
C LEU A 163 -6.24 -6.38 2.73
N LEU A 164 -5.75 -7.20 3.66
CA LEU A 164 -5.06 -6.76 4.89
C LEU A 164 -4.10 -7.84 5.36
N THR A 165 -2.84 -7.47 5.60
CA THR A 165 -1.77 -8.42 5.94
C THR A 165 -1.29 -8.31 7.39
N ALA A 166 -0.66 -9.38 7.87
CA ALA A 166 0.11 -9.37 9.11
C ALA A 166 1.28 -8.38 9.05
N ALA A 167 2.01 -8.33 7.94
CA ALA A 167 3.11 -7.40 7.74
C ALA A 167 2.64 -5.94 7.88
N GLU A 168 1.53 -5.58 7.23
CA GLU A 168 0.90 -4.27 7.39
C GLU A 168 0.52 -4.00 8.85
N THR A 169 -0.07 -4.99 9.54
CA THR A 169 -0.46 -4.86 10.95
C THR A 169 0.75 -4.59 11.86
N TRP A 170 1.90 -5.21 11.59
CA TRP A 170 3.16 -4.93 12.28
C TRP A 170 3.67 -3.50 12.00
N PHE A 171 3.58 -3.03 10.76
CA PHE A 171 3.94 -1.64 10.45
C PHE A 171 3.00 -0.61 11.08
N LEU A 172 1.70 -0.92 11.21
CA LEU A 172 0.76 -0.09 11.95
C LEU A 172 1.11 -0.02 13.44
N ARG A 173 1.57 -1.13 14.04
CA ARG A 173 2.09 -1.16 15.41
C ARG A 173 3.38 -0.35 15.54
N ALA A 174 4.28 -0.44 14.56
CA ALA A 174 5.51 0.34 14.52
C ALA A 174 5.21 1.85 14.52
N GLU A 175 4.27 2.29 13.67
CA GLU A 175 3.81 3.67 13.64
C GLU A 175 3.11 4.08 14.95
N ALA A 176 2.25 3.23 15.51
CA ALA A 176 1.60 3.50 16.79
C ALA A 176 2.62 3.68 17.92
N SER A 177 3.68 2.86 17.96
CA SER A 177 4.77 2.99 18.93
C SER A 177 5.58 4.26 18.69
N LEU A 178 5.88 4.60 17.43
CA LEU A 178 6.59 5.83 17.06
C LEU A 178 5.81 7.09 17.50
N ARG A 179 4.48 7.05 17.41
CA ARG A 179 3.56 8.12 17.83
C ARG A 179 3.24 8.11 19.33
N GLY A 180 3.71 7.12 20.09
CA GLY A 180 3.43 6.99 21.52
C GLY A 180 1.98 6.62 21.86
N ILE A 181 1.26 5.98 20.94
CA ILE A 181 -0.15 5.58 21.11
C ILE A 181 -0.37 4.06 21.08
N ASN A 182 0.71 3.27 21.04
CA ASN A 182 0.68 1.83 21.22
C ASN A 182 0.60 1.48 22.72
N PRO A 183 -0.45 0.78 23.21
CA PRO A 183 -0.55 0.37 24.61
C PRO A 183 0.34 -0.83 24.97
N LYS A 184 0.93 -1.53 23.98
CA LYS A 184 1.82 -2.67 24.21
C LYS A 184 3.25 -2.20 24.49
N ASN A 185 3.99 -3.01 25.25
CA ASN A 185 5.42 -2.79 25.54
C ASN A 185 6.30 -3.25 24.36
N GLU A 186 6.18 -2.58 23.21
CA GLU A 186 6.95 -2.87 22.00
C GLU A 186 7.42 -1.57 21.32
N SER A 187 8.69 -1.55 20.92
CA SER A 187 9.30 -0.40 20.24
C SER A 187 8.96 -0.36 18.75
N ALA A 188 9.06 0.83 18.14
CA ALA A 188 8.86 1.00 16.71
C ALA A 188 9.82 0.10 15.89
N LYS A 189 11.08 -0.02 16.32
CA LYS A 189 12.09 -0.87 15.67
C LYS A 189 11.70 -2.36 15.68
N GLN A 190 11.28 -2.89 16.84
CA GLN A 190 10.85 -4.28 16.95
C GLN A 190 9.68 -4.61 16.02
N CYS A 191 8.66 -3.75 16.00
CA CYS A 191 7.51 -3.93 15.11
C CYS A 191 7.89 -3.77 13.63
N TYR A 192 8.77 -2.82 13.30
CA TYR A 192 9.27 -2.61 11.94
C TYR A 192 10.01 -3.85 11.41
N GLU A 193 11.00 -4.35 12.16
CA GLU A 193 11.80 -5.51 11.76
C GLU A 193 10.93 -6.76 11.64
N THR A 194 9.97 -6.93 12.55
CA THR A 194 8.99 -8.01 12.48
C THR A 194 8.11 -7.88 11.25
N GLY A 195 7.63 -6.68 10.91
CA GLY A 195 6.83 -6.43 9.71
C GLY A 195 7.58 -6.76 8.41
N VAL A 196 8.86 -6.41 8.32
CA VAL A 196 9.71 -6.77 7.16
C VAL A 196 9.87 -8.28 7.07
N GLN A 197 10.21 -8.96 8.18
CA GLN A 197 10.34 -10.42 8.20
C GLN A 197 9.01 -11.11 7.85
N THR A 198 7.88 -10.66 8.40
CA THR A 198 6.55 -11.20 8.10
C THR A 198 6.22 -11.05 6.60
N SER A 199 6.60 -9.93 5.99
CA SER A 199 6.45 -9.74 4.54
C SER A 199 7.34 -10.69 3.75
N PHE A 200 8.60 -10.88 4.15
CA PHE A 200 9.49 -11.84 3.49
C PHE A 200 8.92 -13.27 3.59
N SER A 201 8.44 -13.67 4.76
CA SER A 201 7.83 -14.97 4.99
C SER A 201 6.55 -15.16 4.16
N GLN A 202 5.71 -14.13 4.01
CA GLN A 202 4.51 -14.19 3.15
C GLN A 202 4.84 -14.59 1.71
N TRP A 203 5.96 -14.08 1.20
CA TRP A 203 6.34 -14.23 -0.20
C TRP A 203 7.42 -15.30 -0.44
N GLY A 204 7.86 -16.01 0.61
CA GLY A 204 8.94 -16.99 0.49
C GLY A 204 10.30 -16.37 0.17
N ALA A 205 10.52 -15.10 0.52
CA ALA A 205 11.75 -14.35 0.23
C ALA A 205 12.89 -14.61 1.23
N GLY A 206 12.74 -15.57 2.14
CA GLY A 206 13.76 -15.98 3.12
C GLY A 206 13.79 -15.13 4.39
N ASP A 207 14.99 -15.01 4.97
CA ASP A 207 15.27 -14.26 6.19
C ASP A 207 15.63 -12.80 5.88
N ALA A 208 15.09 -11.86 6.65
CA ALA A 208 15.26 -10.43 6.43
C ALA A 208 16.44 -9.82 7.19
N SER A 209 17.20 -10.57 8.00
CA SER A 209 18.20 -10.00 8.92
C SER A 209 19.31 -9.25 8.18
N LEU A 210 19.82 -9.80 7.07
CA LEU A 210 20.83 -9.12 6.25
C LEU A 210 20.23 -7.88 5.57
N TYR A 211 19.03 -7.99 5.03
CA TYR A 211 18.31 -6.87 4.41
C TYR A 211 18.10 -5.71 5.39
N LEU A 212 17.72 -6.01 6.65
CA LEU A 212 17.48 -5.05 7.72
C LEU A 212 18.74 -4.34 8.22
N THR A 213 19.94 -4.77 7.81
CA THR A 213 21.20 -4.08 8.11
C THR A 213 21.81 -3.38 6.89
N SER A 214 21.20 -3.57 5.71
CA SER A 214 21.70 -3.09 4.43
C SER A 214 21.67 -1.56 4.31
N LYS A 215 22.53 -1.05 3.41
CA LYS A 215 22.67 0.39 3.10
C LYS A 215 22.18 0.75 1.69
N GLY A 216 21.47 -0.19 1.04
CA GLY A 216 20.90 0.02 -0.28
C GLY A 216 20.05 1.30 -0.31
N LYS A 217 20.15 2.04 -1.41
CA LYS A 217 19.38 3.26 -1.65
C LYS A 217 18.66 3.13 -2.98
N PRO A 218 17.38 3.57 -3.08
CA PRO A 218 16.62 3.49 -4.31
C PRO A 218 17.36 4.11 -5.51
N THR A 219 17.28 3.45 -6.66
CA THR A 219 18.01 3.84 -7.86
C THR A 219 17.30 4.97 -8.62
N ASP A 220 18.05 5.73 -9.41
CA ASP A 220 17.46 6.69 -10.33
C ASP A 220 16.62 5.97 -11.40
N TYR A 221 15.62 6.67 -11.92
CA TYR A 221 14.92 6.23 -13.12
C TYR A 221 15.66 6.74 -14.35
N ILE A 222 16.02 5.82 -15.25
CA ILE A 222 16.58 6.11 -16.57
C ILE A 222 15.56 5.69 -17.63
N ASN A 223 15.25 6.60 -18.56
CA ASN A 223 14.32 6.32 -19.65
C ASN A 223 15.05 5.62 -20.81
N TYR A 224 15.09 4.29 -20.76
CA TYR A 224 15.61 3.47 -21.88
C TYR A 224 14.60 3.29 -23.03
N ALA A 225 13.33 3.64 -22.81
CA ALA A 225 12.31 3.55 -23.85
C ALA A 225 12.50 4.63 -24.91
N ALA A 226 11.99 4.39 -26.12
CA ALA A 226 11.76 5.49 -27.05
C ALA A 226 10.70 6.47 -26.52
N GLY A 227 10.50 7.60 -27.19
CA GLY A 227 9.45 8.55 -26.85
C GLY A 227 9.91 9.70 -25.93
N PRO A 228 8.97 10.48 -25.37
CA PRO A 228 9.27 11.77 -24.73
C PRO A 228 9.62 11.67 -23.23
N GLY A 229 9.79 10.46 -22.69
CA GLY A 229 10.12 10.25 -21.28
C GLY A 229 11.49 10.81 -20.91
N LYS A 230 11.62 11.23 -19.65
CA LYS A 230 12.84 11.82 -19.08
C LYS A 230 13.33 11.02 -17.88
N ASP A 231 14.63 11.04 -17.66
CA ASP A 231 15.24 10.51 -16.44
C ASP A 231 14.74 11.27 -15.20
N MET A 232 14.69 10.58 -14.06
CA MET A 232 14.27 11.16 -12.79
C MET A 232 15.20 10.68 -11.66
N LYS A 233 15.79 11.63 -10.92
CA LYS A 233 16.59 11.32 -9.74
C LYS A 233 15.72 10.71 -8.65
N ALA A 234 16.17 9.62 -8.04
CA ALA A 234 15.51 8.97 -6.91
C ALA A 234 15.16 10.00 -5.82
N LEU A 235 13.89 10.06 -5.44
CA LEU A 235 13.39 10.95 -4.39
C LEU A 235 13.50 10.33 -2.99
N ILE A 236 13.56 8.99 -2.93
CA ILE A 236 13.70 8.23 -1.70
C ILE A 236 15.19 8.00 -1.47
N THR A 237 15.69 8.41 -0.31
CA THR A 237 17.12 8.32 0.04
C THR A 237 17.38 7.51 1.30
N THR A 238 16.32 7.10 2.00
CA THR A 238 16.45 6.28 3.20
C THR A 238 16.85 4.83 2.85
N THR A 239 17.33 4.09 3.84
CA THR A 239 17.76 2.68 3.73
C THR A 239 16.77 1.74 4.41
N PRO A 240 16.83 0.41 4.17
CA PRO A 240 16.03 -0.55 4.93
C PRO A 240 16.42 -0.67 6.41
N ASN A 241 17.64 -0.29 6.78
CA ASN A 241 18.09 -0.33 8.17
C ASN A 241 17.40 0.75 9.01
N PHE A 242 16.65 0.33 10.04
CA PHE A 242 15.88 1.25 10.89
C PHE A 242 16.76 2.23 11.67
N ASP A 243 17.97 1.79 12.05
CA ASP A 243 18.91 2.57 12.87
C ASP A 243 19.54 3.74 12.09
N ASP A 244 19.41 3.76 10.77
CA ASP A 244 19.95 4.82 9.91
C ASP A 244 19.09 6.08 9.88
N ALA A 245 17.95 6.09 10.55
CA ALA A 245 17.06 7.24 10.56
C ALA A 245 17.67 8.41 11.35
N ALA A 246 17.77 9.58 10.73
CA ALA A 246 18.28 10.79 11.38
C ALA A 246 17.28 11.40 12.38
N ASN A 247 15.98 11.12 12.23
CA ASN A 247 14.91 11.63 13.08
C ASN A 247 13.66 10.74 12.98
N GLN A 248 12.65 11.04 13.80
CA GLN A 248 11.38 10.29 13.84
C GLN A 248 10.60 10.35 12.53
N GLU A 249 10.72 11.44 11.76
CA GLU A 249 10.03 11.55 10.46
C GLU A 249 10.65 10.60 9.43
N GLU A 250 11.98 10.43 9.43
CA GLU A 250 12.65 9.41 8.63
C GLU A 250 12.33 7.98 9.12
N GLN A 251 12.12 7.76 10.42
CA GLN A 251 11.62 6.48 10.93
C GLN A 251 10.22 6.16 10.38
N LEU A 252 9.34 7.17 10.31
CA LEU A 252 8.03 7.02 9.68
C LEU A 252 8.17 6.75 8.18
N GLU A 253 9.06 7.44 7.47
CA GLU A 253 9.36 7.18 6.05
C GLU A 253 9.76 5.72 5.81
N LYS A 254 10.64 5.15 6.66
CA LYS A 254 11.04 3.75 6.58
C LYS A 254 9.85 2.80 6.83
N ILE A 255 9.07 3.03 7.89
CA ILE A 255 7.90 2.20 8.23
C ILE A 255 6.90 2.17 7.07
N ILE A 256 6.54 3.33 6.53
CA ILE A 256 5.53 3.43 5.48
C ILE A 256 6.08 2.90 4.15
N THR A 257 7.35 3.14 3.83
CA THR A 257 7.96 2.60 2.60
C THR A 257 7.97 1.08 2.62
N GLN A 258 8.36 0.44 3.73
CA GLN A 258 8.28 -1.03 3.85
C GLN A 258 6.85 -1.55 3.89
N LYS A 259 5.92 -0.82 4.54
CA LYS A 259 4.48 -1.15 4.50
C LYS A 259 3.95 -1.13 3.08
N TRP A 260 4.32 -0.13 2.29
CA TRP A 260 3.92 0.01 0.90
C TRP A 260 4.42 -1.17 0.04
N ILE A 261 5.66 -1.63 0.25
CA ILE A 261 6.15 -2.87 -0.40
C ILE A 261 5.32 -4.07 0.06
N ALA A 262 5.05 -4.19 1.36
CA ALA A 262 4.35 -5.34 1.94
C ALA A 262 2.84 -5.40 1.62
N CYS A 263 2.21 -4.27 1.24
CA CYS A 263 0.82 -4.21 0.81
C CYS A 263 0.62 -4.61 -0.67
N TRP A 264 1.70 -4.80 -1.43
CA TRP A 264 1.60 -5.23 -2.83
C TRP A 264 0.80 -6.54 -2.96
N PRO A 265 -0.10 -6.69 -3.95
CA PRO A 265 -0.43 -5.74 -5.02
C PRO A 265 -1.68 -4.86 -4.74
N GLU A 266 -2.13 -4.75 -3.48
CA GLU A 266 -3.34 -3.99 -3.12
C GLU A 266 -3.08 -2.47 -3.18
N GLY A 267 -3.46 -1.85 -4.30
CA GLY A 267 -3.14 -0.46 -4.61
C GLY A 267 -3.93 0.59 -3.82
N MET A 268 -5.10 0.26 -3.26
CA MET A 268 -5.94 1.24 -2.55
C MET A 268 -5.34 1.63 -1.21
N GLU A 269 -4.90 0.66 -0.40
CA GLU A 269 -4.23 0.91 0.88
C GLU A 269 -2.90 1.64 0.65
N ALA A 270 -2.13 1.19 -0.33
CA ALA A 270 -0.87 1.82 -0.75
C ALA A 270 -1.06 3.30 -1.13
N TRP A 271 -2.06 3.62 -1.96
CA TRP A 271 -2.34 5.00 -2.37
C TRP A 271 -2.94 5.87 -1.26
N ALA A 272 -3.77 5.28 -0.40
CA ALA A 272 -4.33 5.99 0.74
C ALA A 272 -3.22 6.38 1.74
N GLU A 273 -2.30 5.46 2.05
CA GLU A 273 -1.18 5.76 2.96
C GLU A 273 -0.18 6.72 2.35
N GLN A 274 0.07 6.64 1.04
CA GLN A 274 0.93 7.62 0.37
C GLN A 274 0.38 9.05 0.48
N ARG A 275 -0.93 9.22 0.32
CA ARG A 275 -1.55 10.53 0.49
C ARG A 275 -1.55 10.98 1.95
N ARG A 276 -1.77 10.06 2.90
CA ARG A 276 -1.85 10.37 4.34
C ARG A 276 -0.51 10.81 4.91
N THR A 277 0.54 10.11 4.48
CA THR A 277 1.89 10.17 5.06
C THR A 277 2.86 11.00 4.23
N GLY A 278 2.65 11.11 2.91
CA GLY A 278 3.66 11.55 1.94
C GLY A 278 4.64 10.46 1.48
N TYR A 279 4.53 9.25 2.02
CA TYR A 279 5.47 8.14 1.86
C TYR A 279 4.86 6.89 1.22
N PRO A 280 5.61 6.17 0.37
CA PRO A 280 6.94 6.52 -0.11
C PRO A 280 6.92 7.78 -1.00
N LYS A 281 8.07 8.43 -1.15
CA LYS A 281 8.23 9.62 -2.01
C LYS A 281 8.17 9.21 -3.49
N LEU A 282 6.96 9.01 -4.00
CA LEU A 282 6.70 8.64 -5.39
C LEU A 282 7.31 9.67 -6.35
N PHE A 283 7.84 9.19 -7.48
CA PHE A 283 8.14 10.05 -8.61
C PHE A 283 6.92 10.88 -9.02
N LYS A 284 7.16 12.12 -9.42
CA LYS A 284 6.10 13.04 -9.88
C LYS A 284 5.74 12.72 -11.32
N VAL A 285 4.52 13.09 -11.72
CA VAL A 285 4.12 12.97 -13.13
C VAL A 285 5.01 13.85 -14.01
N GLN A 286 5.48 13.33 -15.14
CA GLN A 286 6.36 14.11 -16.02
C GLN A 286 5.62 15.21 -16.78
N THR A 287 4.36 14.94 -17.14
CA THR A 287 3.43 15.89 -17.78
C THR A 287 2.17 15.97 -16.93
N ASN A 288 1.78 17.18 -16.56
CA ASN A 288 0.56 17.44 -15.80
C ASN A 288 -0.46 18.19 -16.65
N ASN A 289 -1.42 17.46 -17.20
CA ASN A 289 -2.52 18.01 -18.01
C ASN A 289 -3.82 18.21 -17.20
N SER A 290 -3.72 18.38 -15.87
CA SER A 290 -4.89 18.53 -15.00
C SER A 290 -5.61 19.88 -15.11
N ASN A 291 -5.17 20.75 -16.04
CA ASN A 291 -5.66 22.13 -16.18
C ASN A 291 -5.57 22.92 -14.85
N GLY A 292 -4.48 22.72 -14.11
CA GLY A 292 -4.23 23.39 -12.83
C GLY A 292 -5.04 22.85 -11.63
N THR A 293 -5.85 21.80 -11.82
CA THR A 293 -6.66 21.24 -10.72
C THR A 293 -5.88 20.29 -9.79
N ILE A 294 -4.74 19.77 -10.25
CA ILE A 294 -3.85 18.91 -9.47
C ILE A 294 -2.45 19.52 -9.52
N ASP A 295 -1.87 19.78 -8.35
CA ASP A 295 -0.49 20.21 -8.23
C ASP A 295 0.48 19.02 -8.38
N THR A 296 1.58 19.20 -9.13
CA THR A 296 2.52 18.13 -9.45
C THR A 296 3.26 17.61 -8.21
N ASP A 297 3.68 18.50 -7.32
CA ASP A 297 4.53 18.15 -6.18
C ASP A 297 3.71 17.58 -5.01
N ILE A 298 2.54 18.18 -4.76
CA ILE A 298 1.53 17.66 -3.83
C ILE A 298 0.96 16.34 -4.34
N MET A 299 0.86 16.16 -5.65
CA MET A 299 0.27 15.01 -6.36
C MET A 299 -1.25 14.90 -6.20
N ILE A 300 -1.87 13.92 -6.87
CA ILE A 300 -3.31 13.65 -6.77
C ILE A 300 -3.73 13.29 -5.34
N ARG A 301 -4.84 13.88 -4.87
CA ARG A 301 -5.34 13.80 -3.49
C ARG A 301 -6.62 12.98 -3.34
N ARG A 302 -7.43 12.86 -4.39
CA ARG A 302 -8.66 12.06 -4.44
C ARG A 302 -9.12 11.85 -5.88
N LEU A 303 -10.18 11.06 -6.08
CA LEU A 303 -10.95 11.07 -7.31
C LEU A 303 -12.16 12.01 -7.15
N PRO A 304 -12.60 12.71 -8.22
CA PRO A 304 -13.88 13.42 -8.22
C PRO A 304 -15.05 12.50 -7.86
N PHE A 305 -16.16 13.06 -7.41
CA PHE A 305 -17.39 12.28 -7.22
C PHE A 305 -17.94 11.79 -8.57
N SER A 306 -18.70 10.68 -8.51
CA SER A 306 -19.35 10.07 -9.68
C SER A 306 -20.30 11.06 -10.36
N GLN A 307 -19.97 11.43 -11.60
CA GLN A 307 -20.83 12.29 -12.41
C GLN A 307 -22.11 11.58 -12.88
N ASP A 308 -22.10 10.25 -12.95
CA ASP A 308 -23.29 9.48 -13.27
C ASP A 308 -24.29 9.45 -12.11
N ASP A 309 -23.81 9.45 -10.86
CA ASP A 309 -24.68 9.66 -9.69
C ASP A 309 -25.12 11.13 -9.57
N ALA A 310 -24.25 12.09 -9.88
CA ALA A 310 -24.60 13.51 -9.87
C ALA A 310 -25.75 13.85 -10.84
N LYS A 311 -25.80 13.18 -12.01
CA LYS A 311 -26.92 13.31 -12.96
C LYS A 311 -28.22 12.72 -12.41
N LYS A 312 -28.15 11.67 -11.58
CA LYS A 312 -29.33 11.01 -10.98
C LYS A 312 -29.83 11.74 -9.75
N ASP A 313 -28.92 12.27 -8.94
CA ASP A 313 -29.21 12.96 -7.68
C ASP A 313 -28.33 14.22 -7.51
N PRO A 314 -28.74 15.34 -8.14
CA PRO A 314 -27.97 16.58 -8.07
C PRO A 314 -27.96 17.22 -6.69
N GLU A 315 -28.96 16.96 -5.84
CA GLU A 315 -28.98 17.47 -4.47
C GLU A 315 -27.99 16.69 -3.59
N GLN A 316 -27.92 15.36 -3.73
CA GLN A 316 -26.88 14.58 -3.07
C GLN A 316 -25.49 15.00 -3.54
N TYR A 317 -25.29 15.27 -4.83
CA TYR A 317 -24.01 15.79 -5.33
C TYR A 317 -23.63 17.13 -4.67
N LYS A 318 -24.58 18.07 -4.58
CA LYS A 318 -24.36 19.34 -3.87
C LYS A 318 -24.01 19.14 -2.40
N ASN A 319 -24.67 18.20 -1.72
CA ASN A 319 -24.37 17.84 -0.33
C ASN A 319 -22.97 17.24 -0.18
N LEU A 320 -22.55 16.38 -1.12
CA LEU A 320 -21.19 15.82 -1.15
C LEU A 320 -20.12 16.90 -1.36
N CYS A 321 -20.33 17.83 -2.29
CA CYS A 321 -19.43 18.97 -2.51
C CYS A 321 -19.34 19.87 -1.27
N THR A 322 -20.48 20.10 -0.59
CA THR A 322 -20.50 20.85 0.67
C THR A 322 -19.72 20.13 1.77
N ALA A 323 -19.92 18.82 1.92
CA ALA A 323 -19.22 18.00 2.92
C ALA A 323 -17.71 17.86 2.63
N LEU A 324 -17.30 17.91 1.36
CA LEU A 324 -15.89 17.91 0.97
C LEU A 324 -15.15 19.18 1.44
N GLY A 325 -15.85 20.31 1.52
CA GLY A 325 -15.25 21.58 1.95
C GLY A 325 -14.22 22.15 0.97
N GLY A 326 -14.31 21.79 -0.32
CA GLY A 326 -13.41 22.22 -1.39
C GLY A 326 -13.94 21.85 -2.76
N ALA A 327 -13.19 22.18 -3.82
CA ALA A 327 -13.60 21.87 -5.19
C ALA A 327 -13.67 20.35 -5.44
N ASP A 328 -14.67 19.87 -6.17
CA ASP A 328 -14.77 18.46 -6.58
C ASP A 328 -13.83 18.16 -7.75
N ASN A 329 -12.53 18.08 -7.44
CA ASN A 329 -11.50 17.66 -8.36
C ASN A 329 -10.45 16.79 -7.64
N GLY A 330 -9.39 16.42 -8.35
CA GLY A 330 -8.34 15.55 -7.82
C GLY A 330 -7.36 16.23 -6.86
N GLY A 331 -7.36 17.56 -6.73
CA GLY A 331 -6.41 18.32 -5.90
C GLY A 331 -6.90 18.61 -4.47
N THR A 332 -8.19 18.47 -4.19
CA THR A 332 -8.74 18.69 -2.85
C THR A 332 -8.33 17.56 -1.89
N ARG A 333 -7.65 17.91 -0.80
CA ARG A 333 -7.27 16.95 0.26
C ARG A 333 -8.52 16.39 0.95
N LEU A 334 -8.46 15.11 1.29
CA LEU A 334 -9.48 14.48 2.13
C LEU A 334 -9.28 14.88 3.59
N TRP A 335 -10.32 14.70 4.41
CA TRP A 335 -10.31 15.07 5.82
C TRP A 335 -9.07 14.55 6.60
N TRP A 336 -8.64 13.31 6.35
CA TRP A 336 -7.48 12.72 7.03
C TRP A 336 -6.11 13.14 6.44
N ASP A 337 -6.07 13.77 5.25
CA ASP A 337 -4.84 14.24 4.60
C ASP A 337 -4.55 15.68 5.03
N THR A 338 -3.75 15.84 6.09
CA THR A 338 -3.40 17.16 6.63
C THR A 338 -2.18 17.81 5.93
N GLY A 339 -1.61 17.16 4.91
CA GLY A 339 -0.44 17.63 4.17
C GLY A 339 0.91 17.54 4.90
N LYS A 340 0.94 17.10 6.16
CA LYS A 340 2.15 16.81 6.94
C LYS A 340 1.86 15.77 8.02
N ASN A 341 2.91 15.15 8.58
CA ASN A 341 2.79 14.25 9.71
C ASN A 341 2.78 15.04 11.04
N ASN A 342 1.73 14.86 11.85
CA ASN A 342 1.61 15.48 13.17
C ASN A 342 1.83 14.38 14.23
N PHE A 343 2.86 14.50 15.06
CA PHE A 343 3.26 13.45 16.01
C PHE A 343 2.56 13.51 17.36
#